data_AF-A0A831YC26-F1
#
_entry.id   AF-A0A831YC26-F1
#
_cell.length_a   1.000
_cell.length_b   1.000
_cell.length_c   1.000
_cell.angle_alpha   90.00
_cell.angle_beta   90.00
_cell.angle_gamma   90.00
#
_symmetry.space_group_name_H-M   'P 1'
#
loop_
_entity.id
_entity.type
_entity.pdbx_description
1 polymer ?
#
loop_
_entity_poly.entity_id
_entity_poly.type
_entity_poly.pdbx_seq_one_letter_code
_entity_poly.pdbx_strand_id
1 'polypeptide(L)'
;LLHIRAEIPRDNPKIASIADIYPSADYEERECHEMFGIWFEGNPHMGKRFILDPDCCVDEKTGKPLYPLRKDYKVPDWGLTG
;
A
#
# COMPACT_ATOMS: atom_id res chain seq x y z
N LEU A 1 24.22 -5.80 -11.77
CA LEU A 1 22.88 -5.34 -11.38
C LEU A 1 23.03 -4.40 -10.19
N LEU A 2 22.32 -3.27 -10.20
CA LEU A 2 22.30 -2.29 -9.12
C LEU A 2 20.94 -2.39 -8.41
N HIS A 3 20.94 -2.36 -7.08
CA HIS A 3 19.71 -2.33 -6.27
C HIS A 3 19.81 -1.18 -5.26
N ILE A 4 18.73 -0.42 -5.12
CA ILE A 4 18.64 0.71 -4.21
C ILE A 4 17.58 0.36 -3.15
N ARG A 5 17.88 0.63 -1.88
CA ARG A 5 16.97 0.42 -0.76
C ARG A 5 16.86 1.70 0.04
N ALA A 6 15.63 2.05 0.42
CA ALA A 6 15.34 3.12 1.36
C ALA A 6 14.62 2.54 2.58
N GLU A 7 14.97 3.04 3.77
CA GLU A 7 14.28 2.70 5.01
C GLU A 7 13.34 3.83 5.41
N ILE A 8 12.12 3.49 5.80
CA ILE A 8 11.08 4.45 6.17
C ILE A 8 10.48 4.08 7.53
N PRO A 9 10.07 5.07 8.33
CA PRO A 9 9.44 4.81 9.61
C PRO A 9 8.05 4.18 9.43
N ARG A 10 7.69 3.27 10.32
CA ARG A 10 6.39 2.56 10.27
C ARG A 10 5.21 3.45 10.62
N ASP A 11 5.41 4.42 11.51
CA ASP A 11 4.35 5.28 12.03
C ASP A 11 3.94 6.37 11.03
N ASN A 12 4.86 6.76 10.14
CA ASN A 12 4.62 7.75 9.08
C ASN A 12 5.34 7.31 7.79
N PRO A 13 4.88 6.23 7.13
CA PRO A 13 5.58 5.62 6.00
C PRO A 13 5.39 6.47 4.73
N LYS A 14 6.27 7.45 4.55
CA LYS A 14 6.28 8.36 3.40
C LYS A 14 7.61 8.30 2.67
N ILE A 15 7.57 8.40 1.34
CA ILE A 15 8.75 8.46 0.49
C ILE A 15 8.44 9.25 -0.79
N ALA A 16 9.45 9.83 -1.42
CA ALA A 16 9.28 10.47 -2.73
C ALA A 16 8.95 9.44 -3.81
N SER A 17 7.98 9.77 -4.66
CA SER A 17 7.69 9.04 -5.90
C SER A 17 8.84 9.21 -6.88
N ILE A 18 9.06 8.20 -7.72
CA ILE A 18 9.97 8.26 -8.87
C ILE A 18 9.20 8.29 -10.20
N ALA A 19 7.88 8.49 -10.16
CA ALA A 19 7.02 8.49 -11.35
C ALA A 19 7.33 9.65 -12.32
N ASP A 20 7.98 10.71 -11.85
CA ASP A 20 8.48 11.81 -12.68
C ASP A 20 9.65 11.39 -13.58
N ILE A 21 10.48 10.46 -13.12
CA ILE A 21 11.61 9.89 -13.88
C ILE A 21 11.16 8.64 -14.64
N TYR A 22 10.40 7.77 -13.97
CA TYR A 22 9.94 6.47 -14.48
C TYR A 22 8.41 6.39 -14.39
N PRO A 23 7.68 6.76 -15.46
CA PRO A 23 6.21 6.79 -15.42
C PRO A 23 5.53 5.46 -15.06
N SER A 24 6.19 4.33 -15.34
CA SER A 24 5.69 3.00 -14.96
C SER A 24 5.63 2.78 -13.45
N ALA A 25 6.41 3.52 -12.66
CA ALA A 25 6.41 3.45 -11.21
C ALA A 25 5.04 3.82 -10.62
N ASP A 26 4.19 4.55 -11.35
CA ASP A 26 2.82 4.88 -10.92
C ASP A 26 2.06 3.64 -10.40
N TYR A 27 2.12 2.54 -11.16
CA TYR A 27 1.39 1.32 -10.83
C TYR A 27 1.99 0.59 -9.63
N GLU A 28 3.31 0.45 -9.59
CA GLU A 28 4.02 -0.25 -8.50
C GLU A 28 3.90 0.50 -7.18
N GLU A 29 3.96 1.83 -7.21
CA GLU A 29 3.78 2.68 -6.03
C GLU A 29 2.36 2.59 -5.47
N ARG A 30 1.34 2.52 -6.34
CA ARG A 30 -0.06 2.36 -5.94
C ARG A 30 -0.34 0.97 -5.36
N GLU A 31 0.22 -0.07 -5.95
CA GLU A 31 0.17 -1.42 -5.37
C GLU A 31 0.83 -1.43 -3.99
N CYS A 32 2.03 -0.87 -3.87
CA CYS A 32 2.72 -0.76 -2.58
C CYS A 32 1.92 0.04 -1.55
N HIS A 33 1.20 1.09 -1.99
CA HIS A 33 0.32 1.85 -1.12
C HIS A 33 -0.84 1.02 -0.58
N GLU A 34 -1.55 0.29 -1.44
CA GLU A 34 -2.68 -0.54 -0.99
C GLU A 34 -2.23 -1.73 -0.14
N MET A 35 -1.09 -2.34 -0.46
CA MET A 35 -0.60 -3.54 0.21
C MET A 35 0.13 -3.26 1.53
N PHE A 36 0.90 -2.16 1.60
CA PHE A 36 1.76 -1.82 2.73
C PHE A 36 1.45 -0.47 3.37
N GLY A 37 0.60 0.37 2.79
CA GLY A 37 0.24 1.68 3.33
C GLY A 37 1.31 2.74 3.19
N ILE A 38 2.27 2.57 2.28
CA ILE A 38 3.34 3.54 2.03
C ILE A 38 2.79 4.67 1.18
N TRP A 39 3.04 5.92 1.56
CA TRP A 39 2.62 7.09 0.79
C TRP A 39 3.76 7.62 -0.10
N PHE A 40 3.53 7.64 -1.41
CA PHE A 40 4.48 8.13 -2.40
C PHE A 40 4.16 9.58 -2.77
N GLU A 41 4.98 10.52 -2.31
CA GLU A 41 4.81 11.95 -2.54
C GLU A 41 5.21 12.32 -3.98
N GLY A 42 4.29 12.94 -4.72
CA GLY A 42 4.51 13.34 -6.12
C GLY A 42 3.90 12.41 -7.16
N ASN A 43 3.35 11.25 -6.75
CA ASN A 43 2.65 10.36 -7.66
C ASN A 43 1.29 10.98 -8.11
N PRO A 44 1.01 11.06 -9.43
CA PRO A 44 -0.18 11.72 -9.98
C PRO A 44 -1.52 11.03 -9.66
N HIS A 45 -1.49 9.73 -9.35
CA HIS A 45 -2.67 8.91 -9.05
C HIS A 45 -2.69 8.41 -7.61
N MET A 46 -1.89 9.02 -6.75
CA MET A 46 -1.83 8.64 -5.34
C MET A 46 -3.18 8.79 -4.64
N GLY A 47 -3.55 7.79 -3.83
CA GLY A 47 -4.83 7.74 -3.13
C GLY A 47 -6.02 7.29 -3.99
N LYS A 48 -5.81 6.96 -5.26
CA LYS A 48 -6.84 6.29 -6.08
C LYS A 48 -6.76 4.78 -5.86
N ARG A 49 -7.95 4.15 -5.78
CA ARG A 49 -8.11 2.69 -5.76
C ARG A 49 -7.39 2.04 -6.94
N PHE A 50 -6.82 0.85 -6.74
CA PHE A 50 -6.06 0.17 -7.76
C PHE A 50 -6.39 -1.33 -7.89
N ILE A 51 -5.98 -2.17 -6.94
CA ILE A 51 -6.10 -3.64 -6.99
C ILE A 51 -7.10 -4.15 -5.94
N LEU A 52 -7.09 -3.59 -4.73
CA LEU A 52 -7.92 -4.10 -3.65
C LEU A 52 -9.40 -3.75 -3.88
N ASP A 53 -10.25 -4.73 -3.61
CA ASP A 53 -11.69 -4.50 -3.56
C ASP A 53 -12.00 -3.50 -2.42
N PRO A 54 -12.88 -2.51 -2.66
CA PRO A 54 -13.24 -1.48 -1.67
C PRO A 54 -13.67 -1.99 -0.30
N ASP A 55 -14.32 -3.16 -0.27
CA ASP A 55 -14.86 -3.75 0.95
C ASP A 55 -13.88 -4.78 1.54
N CYS A 56 -12.81 -5.10 0.81
CA CYS A 56 -11.75 -5.99 1.25
C CYS A 56 -10.69 -5.23 2.05
N CYS A 57 -10.13 -5.90 3.07
CA CYS A 57 -9.07 -5.35 3.91
C CYS A 57 -9.46 -4.01 4.57
N VAL A 58 -10.70 -3.88 5.04
CA VAL A 58 -11.13 -2.77 5.89
C VAL A 58 -11.41 -3.32 7.28
N ASP A 59 -10.93 -2.62 8.31
CA ASP A 59 -11.24 -2.99 9.68
C ASP A 59 -12.72 -2.67 9.96
N GLU A 60 -13.53 -3.70 10.19
CA GLU A 60 -14.98 -3.56 10.41
C GLU A 60 -15.34 -2.69 11.61
N LYS A 61 -14.45 -2.56 12.60
CA LYS A 61 -14.71 -1.80 13.82
C LYS A 61 -14.32 -0.33 13.69
N THR A 62 -13.26 -0.04 12.93
CA THR A 62 -12.67 1.30 12.84
C THR A 62 -12.87 1.95 11.48
N GLY A 63 -13.29 1.20 10.46
CA GLY A 63 -13.43 1.66 9.08
C GLY A 63 -12.11 2.05 8.42
N LYS A 64 -10.97 1.70 9.04
CA LYS A 64 -9.64 2.05 8.51
C LYS A 64 -9.19 1.02 7.48
N PRO A 65 -8.46 1.45 6.44
CA PRO A 65 -7.81 0.52 5.52
C PRO A 65 -6.78 -0.31 6.28
N LEU A 66 -6.83 -1.62 6.07
CA LEU A 66 -5.85 -2.59 6.51
C LEU A 66 -4.91 -2.90 5.33
N TYR A 67 -3.68 -3.26 5.68
CA TYR A 67 -2.61 -3.49 4.72
C TYR A 67 -2.23 -4.97 4.71
N PRO A 68 -2.73 -5.77 3.76
CA PRO A 68 -2.70 -7.23 3.82
C PRO A 68 -1.30 -7.84 3.83
N LEU A 69 -0.31 -7.18 3.20
CA LEU A 69 1.06 -7.69 3.14
C LEU A 69 1.91 -7.27 4.36
N ARG A 70 1.36 -6.51 5.32
CA ARG A 70 2.05 -6.26 6.58
C ARG A 70 2.01 -7.50 7.49
N LYS A 71 3.10 -7.71 8.23
CA LYS A 71 3.26 -8.90 9.09
C LYS A 71 2.30 -8.96 10.28
N ASP A 72 1.75 -7.83 10.68
CA ASP A 72 0.74 -7.68 11.73
C ASP A 72 -0.69 -7.75 11.21
N TYR A 73 -0.89 -7.97 9.90
CA TYR A 73 -2.21 -8.13 9.33
C TYR A 73 -2.89 -9.38 9.91
N LYS A 74 -4.12 -9.18 10.39
CA LYS A 74 -4.97 -10.26 10.89
C LYS A 74 -6.00 -10.57 9.82
N VAL A 75 -5.96 -11.80 9.32
CA VAL A 75 -6.93 -12.28 8.34
C VAL A 75 -8.31 -12.36 9.03
N PRO A 76 -9.36 -11.75 8.46
CA PRO A 76 -10.72 -11.90 8.96
C PRO A 76 -11.17 -13.37 8.98
N ASP A 77 -12.03 -13.73 9.93
CA ASP A 77 -12.46 -15.12 10.13
C ASP A 77 -13.15 -15.72 8.89
N TRP A 78 -13.87 -14.90 8.11
CA TRP A 78 -14.51 -15.33 6.86
C TRP A 78 -13.53 -15.83 5.79
N GLY A 79 -12.26 -15.40 5.83
CA GLY A 79 -11.22 -15.84 4.90
C GLY A 79 -10.48 -17.11 5.34
N LEU A 80 -10.77 -17.62 6.54
CA LEU A 80 -10.12 -18.79 7.13
C LEU A 80 -11.03 -20.02 7.17
N THR A 81 -12.34 -19.81 7.19
CA THR A 81 -13.35 -20.87 7.11
C THR A 81 -13.90 -20.93 5.68
N GLY A 82 -13.29 -21.77 4.84
CA GLY A 82 -13.90 -22.21 3.58
C GLY A 82 -15.12 -23.11 3.80
#